data_AF-A0A6N2KI54-F1
#
_entry.id   AF-A0A6N2KI54-F1
#
_cell.length_a   1.000
_cell.length_b   1.000
_cell.length_c   1.000
_cell.angle_alpha   90.00
_cell.angle_beta   90.00
_cell.angle_gamma   90.00
#
_symmetry.space_group_name_H-M   'P 1'
#
loop_
_entity.id
_entity.type
_entity.pdbx_description
1 polymer ?
#
loop_
_entity_poly.entity_id
_entity_poly.type
_entity_poly.pdbx_seq_one_letter_code
_entity_poly.pdbx_strand_id
1 'polypeptide(L)'
;MSLTQDEKCKGKGKHFKWTKPMSNMLLELLADEALKGNKPSSTFKAESFVKVATEINAIFNVQCEPKHVENHLRTVKKEWGIITTLRGKSGFGWDDCLKMITVSKDVYAEEVKAHPNHEKYLNKKLDFYDEMTLVVGKDMATGNFAKSFADVNLEENTEVHSISMENEVEYEGTSKGKGASSSTTQKRQHRKRSRMHENDDADKFSKQIGDVVCVMQSISKNQLDVSVLYEAVMEVQGFDEITLVCAFDYLVQNEMLAKAFLVKRADLRKFWVQTFVNTHYNRPAS
;
A
#
# COMPACT_ATOMS: atom_id res chain seq x y z
N MET A 1 63.29 -4.12 -3.41
CA MET A 1 62.23 -4.60 -4.31
C MET A 1 60.91 -4.31 -3.64
N SER A 2 60.09 -3.49 -4.30
CA SER A 2 58.80 -3.00 -3.82
C SER A 2 57.67 -4.02 -4.05
N LEU A 3 56.51 -3.71 -3.41
CA LEU A 3 55.15 -4.21 -3.65
C LEU A 3 54.85 -5.55 -2.95
N THR A 4 53.83 -5.65 -2.09
CA THR A 4 52.44 -5.25 -2.32
C THR A 4 51.72 -4.91 -1.00
N GLN A 5 51.07 -3.74 -0.97
CA GLN A 5 49.96 -3.46 -0.07
C GLN A 5 48.69 -3.90 -0.79
N ASP A 6 47.95 -4.85 -0.21
CA ASP A 6 46.57 -5.12 -0.63
C ASP A 6 45.68 -3.96 -0.17
N GLU A 7 45.44 -3.02 -1.09
CA GLU A 7 44.37 -2.05 -0.96
C GLU A 7 43.02 -2.77 -1.02
N LYS A 8 42.41 -2.97 0.15
CA LYS A 8 41.00 -3.32 0.26
C LYS A 8 40.17 -2.09 -0.13
N CYS A 9 39.93 -1.92 -1.42
CA CYS A 9 38.97 -0.96 -1.95
C CYS A 9 37.57 -1.30 -1.40
N LYS A 10 37.17 -0.60 -0.33
CA LYS A 10 35.83 -0.58 0.23
C LYS A 10 34.91 0.08 -0.80
N GLY A 11 34.44 -0.70 -1.78
CA GLY A 11 33.42 -0.26 -2.72
C GLY A 11 32.19 0.17 -1.93
N LYS A 12 31.80 1.44 -2.05
CA LYS A 12 30.50 1.92 -1.57
C LYS A 12 29.43 1.05 -2.23
N GLY A 13 28.76 0.20 -1.44
CA GLY A 13 27.83 -0.80 -1.94
C GLY A 13 26.81 -0.15 -2.87
N LYS A 14 26.60 -0.75 -4.06
CA LYS A 14 25.59 -0.31 -5.02
C LYS A 14 24.23 -0.35 -4.32
N HIS A 15 23.61 0.81 -4.11
CA HIS A 15 22.27 0.88 -3.49
C HIS A 15 21.27 0.05 -4.30
N PHE A 16 20.51 -0.80 -3.62
CA PHE A 16 19.45 -1.58 -4.25
C PHE A 16 18.39 -0.63 -4.82
N LYS A 17 18.13 -0.73 -6.14
CA LYS A 17 17.21 0.16 -6.85
C LYS A 17 15.88 -0.53 -7.06
N TRP A 18 14.84 -0.01 -6.42
CA TRP A 18 13.46 -0.47 -6.60
C TRP A 18 12.89 -0.01 -7.93
N THR A 19 12.21 -0.92 -8.62
CA THR A 19 11.36 -0.61 -9.77
C THR A 19 9.89 -0.65 -9.36
N LYS A 20 9.01 -0.03 -10.15
CA LYS A 20 7.55 -0.06 -9.89
C LYS A 20 7.01 -1.51 -9.84
N PRO A 21 7.31 -2.41 -10.80
CA PRO A 21 6.88 -3.81 -10.70
C PRO A 21 7.36 -4.54 -9.44
N MET A 22 8.61 -4.31 -9.01
CA MET A 22 9.13 -4.91 -7.78
C MET A 22 8.42 -4.38 -6.52
N SER A 23 8.15 -3.07 -6.49
CA SER A 23 7.40 -2.45 -5.40
C SER A 23 5.97 -2.98 -5.31
N ASN A 24 5.33 -3.19 -6.46
CA ASN A 24 3.98 -3.73 -6.53
C ASN A 24 3.95 -5.17 -5.99
N MET A 25 4.86 -6.02 -6.47
CA MET A 25 4.98 -7.40 -5.99
C MET A 25 5.28 -7.47 -4.49
N LEU A 26 6.11 -6.57 -3.97
CA LEU A 26 6.37 -6.48 -2.54
C LEU A 26 5.07 -6.21 -1.75
N LEU A 27 4.23 -5.30 -2.23
CA LEU A 27 2.95 -4.98 -1.58
C LEU A 27 1.96 -6.14 -1.63
N GLU A 28 1.85 -6.82 -2.78
CA GLU A 28 1.00 -8.01 -2.96
C GLU A 28 1.42 -9.13 -1.98
N LEU A 29 2.70 -9.49 -1.98
CA LEU A 29 3.21 -10.56 -1.12
C LEU A 29 3.10 -10.22 0.37
N LEU A 30 3.31 -8.96 0.75
CA LEU A 30 3.12 -8.53 2.14
C LEU A 30 1.64 -8.50 2.54
N ALA A 31 0.74 -8.17 1.61
CA ALA A 31 -0.70 -8.26 1.88
C ALA A 31 -1.11 -9.72 2.14
N ASP A 32 -0.62 -10.66 1.32
CA ASP A 32 -0.83 -12.09 1.54
C ASP A 32 -0.28 -12.57 2.89
N GLU A 33 0.93 -12.16 3.26
CA GLU A 33 1.51 -12.49 4.56
C GLU A 33 0.71 -11.89 5.73
N ALA A 34 0.15 -10.69 5.55
CA ALA A 34 -0.73 -10.07 6.55
C ALA A 34 -2.04 -10.86 6.71
N LEU A 35 -2.64 -11.30 5.60
CA LEU A 35 -3.86 -12.13 5.59
C LEU A 35 -3.63 -13.50 6.24
N LYS A 36 -2.43 -14.07 6.08
CA LYS A 36 -2.01 -15.33 6.75
C LYS A 36 -1.73 -15.16 8.25
N GLY A 37 -1.85 -13.94 8.80
CA GLY A 37 -1.58 -13.67 10.22
C GLY A 37 -0.09 -13.58 10.57
N ASN A 38 0.80 -13.44 9.59
CA ASN A 38 2.25 -13.23 9.84
C ASN A 38 2.60 -11.78 10.21
N LYS A 39 1.57 -11.00 10.53
CA LYS A 39 1.63 -9.68 11.13
C LYS A 39 0.80 -9.66 12.42
N PRO A 40 1.24 -10.35 13.49
CA PRO A 40 0.49 -10.47 14.74
C PRO A 40 0.45 -9.15 15.53
N SER A 41 1.41 -8.25 15.29
CA SER A 41 1.43 -6.87 15.77
C SER A 41 1.49 -5.91 14.58
N SER A 42 1.78 -4.62 14.79
CA SER A 42 2.01 -3.65 13.70
C SER A 42 3.28 -3.91 12.85
N THR A 43 3.92 -5.07 13.03
CA THR A 43 5.19 -5.45 12.43
C THR A 43 5.11 -6.88 11.86
N PHE A 44 5.64 -7.07 10.66
CA PHE A 44 5.76 -8.39 10.03
C PHE A 44 6.84 -9.24 10.70
N LYS A 45 6.66 -10.56 10.67
CA LYS A 45 7.71 -11.51 11.08
C LYS A 45 8.92 -11.42 10.12
N ALA A 46 10.12 -11.69 10.65
CA ALA A 46 11.36 -11.72 9.85
C ALA A 46 11.26 -12.70 8.67
N GLU A 47 10.62 -13.84 8.87
CA GLU A 47 10.34 -14.86 7.84
C GLU A 47 9.56 -14.31 6.65
N SER A 48 8.64 -13.36 6.87
CA SER A 48 7.88 -12.73 5.79
C SER A 48 8.79 -11.91 4.89
N PHE A 49 9.74 -11.16 5.46
CA PHE A 49 10.72 -10.41 4.66
C PHE A 49 11.66 -11.34 3.87
N VAL A 50 12.04 -12.48 4.44
CA VAL A 50 12.83 -13.50 3.75
C VAL A 50 12.08 -14.07 2.56
N LYS A 51 10.81 -14.46 2.74
CA LYS A 51 9.97 -14.96 1.64
C LYS A 51 9.83 -13.94 0.53
N VAL A 52 9.48 -12.70 0.85
CA VAL A 52 9.31 -11.62 -0.14
C VAL A 52 10.59 -11.38 -0.93
N ALA A 53 11.75 -11.34 -0.26
CA ALA A 53 13.03 -11.17 -0.94
C ALA A 53 13.33 -12.34 -1.90
N THR A 54 13.06 -13.57 -1.49
CA THR A 54 13.24 -14.78 -2.31
C THR A 54 12.39 -14.72 -3.58
N GLU A 55 11.11 -14.40 -3.48
CA GLU A 55 10.19 -14.31 -4.63
C GLU A 55 10.61 -13.20 -5.60
N ILE A 56 10.97 -12.01 -5.07
CA ILE A 56 11.47 -10.90 -5.89
C ILE A 56 12.74 -11.30 -6.64
N ASN A 57 13.65 -12.02 -5.99
CA ASN A 57 14.88 -12.49 -6.64
C ASN A 57 14.59 -13.49 -7.74
N ALA A 58 13.67 -14.43 -7.51
CA ALA A 58 13.28 -15.45 -8.48
C ALA A 58 12.69 -14.82 -9.76
N ILE A 59 11.87 -13.77 -9.61
CA ILE A 59 11.16 -13.17 -10.74
C ILE A 59 11.98 -12.11 -11.47
N PHE A 60 12.67 -11.24 -10.74
CA PHE A 60 13.38 -10.11 -11.32
C PHE A 60 14.87 -10.36 -11.56
N ASN A 61 15.40 -11.53 -11.13
CA ASN A 61 16.81 -11.89 -11.22
C ASN A 61 17.73 -10.80 -10.61
N VAL A 62 17.38 -10.36 -9.40
CA VAL A 62 18.10 -9.32 -8.64
C VAL A 62 18.71 -9.90 -7.35
N GLN A 63 19.52 -9.10 -6.67
CA GLN A 63 20.06 -9.41 -5.34
C GLN A 63 19.32 -8.59 -4.28
N CYS A 64 18.06 -8.91 -4.08
CA CYS A 64 17.22 -8.37 -3.01
C CYS A 64 17.50 -9.15 -1.72
N GLU A 65 17.60 -8.42 -0.61
CA GLU A 65 17.83 -8.99 0.71
C GLU A 65 16.65 -8.59 1.59
N PRO A 66 16.35 -9.33 2.68
CA PRO A 66 15.25 -8.99 3.59
C PRO A 66 15.32 -7.54 4.10
N LYS A 67 16.53 -7.03 4.37
CA LYS A 67 16.76 -5.64 4.76
C LYS A 67 16.32 -4.61 3.70
N HIS A 68 16.40 -4.97 2.42
CA HIS A 68 15.94 -4.12 1.33
C HIS A 68 14.42 -4.02 1.33
N VAL A 69 13.74 -5.16 1.55
CA VAL A 69 12.26 -5.24 1.68
C VAL A 69 11.78 -4.40 2.85
N GLU A 70 12.39 -4.57 4.03
CA GLU A 70 12.04 -3.82 5.23
C GLU A 70 12.23 -2.30 5.04
N ASN A 71 13.36 -1.91 4.45
CA ASN A 71 13.63 -0.50 4.15
C ASN A 71 12.61 0.08 3.16
N HIS A 72 12.19 -0.69 2.16
CA HIS A 72 11.18 -0.26 1.19
C HIS A 72 9.80 -0.15 1.84
N LEU A 73 9.44 -1.08 2.72
CA LEU A 73 8.20 -1.00 3.50
C LEU A 73 8.15 0.26 4.37
N ARG A 74 9.29 0.70 4.92
CA ARG A 74 9.37 1.98 5.62
C ARG A 74 9.08 3.17 4.69
N THR A 75 9.52 3.13 3.44
CA THR A 75 9.16 4.15 2.44
C THR A 75 7.67 4.12 2.18
N VAL A 76 7.09 2.94 1.92
CA VAL A 76 5.64 2.74 1.73
C VAL A 76 4.83 3.31 2.90
N LYS A 77 5.24 3.05 4.15
CA LYS A 77 4.60 3.61 5.36
C LYS A 77 4.58 5.14 5.34
N LYS A 78 5.68 5.79 4.91
CA LYS A 78 5.74 7.25 4.77
C LYS A 78 4.80 7.75 3.68
N GLU A 79 4.75 7.07 2.53
CA GLU A 79 3.84 7.44 1.43
C GLU A 79 2.37 7.31 1.86
N TRP A 80 2.02 6.25 2.59
CA TRP A 80 0.69 6.07 3.17
C TRP A 80 0.34 7.18 4.17
N GLY A 81 1.30 7.63 4.99
CA GLY A 81 1.12 8.78 5.89
C GLY A 81 0.79 10.08 5.13
N ILE A 82 1.42 10.32 3.98
CA ILE A 82 1.10 11.47 3.12
C ILE A 82 -0.31 11.32 2.55
N ILE A 83 -0.63 10.15 1.98
CA ILE A 83 -1.95 9.88 1.37
C ILE A 83 -3.07 10.05 2.38
N THR A 84 -2.91 9.52 3.60
CA THR A 84 -3.91 9.66 4.68
C THR A 84 -4.08 11.12 5.10
N THR A 85 -2.98 11.88 5.20
CA THR A 85 -3.02 13.31 5.50
C THR A 85 -3.77 14.10 4.41
N LEU A 86 -3.45 13.86 3.15
CA LEU A 86 -4.10 14.53 2.01
C LEU A 86 -5.58 14.18 1.92
N ARG A 87 -5.97 12.92 2.16
CA ARG A 87 -7.39 12.50 2.21
C ARG A 87 -8.18 13.16 3.34
N GLY A 88 -7.53 13.49 4.45
CA GLY A 88 -8.16 14.17 5.59
C GLY A 88 -8.18 15.69 5.50
N LYS A 89 -7.54 16.29 4.49
CA LYS A 89 -7.36 17.74 4.37
C LYS A 89 -8.62 18.40 3.79
N SER A 90 -9.06 19.50 4.39
CA SER A 90 -10.20 20.27 3.88
C SER A 90 -9.92 20.79 2.47
N GLY A 91 -10.91 20.68 1.57
CA GLY A 91 -10.77 21.06 0.15
C GLY A 91 -10.25 19.95 -0.76
N PHE A 92 -9.98 18.76 -0.22
CA PHE A 92 -9.57 17.57 -0.97
C PHE A 92 -10.74 16.60 -1.05
N GLY A 93 -10.96 16.03 -2.24
CA GLY A 93 -11.92 14.98 -2.48
C GLY A 93 -11.27 13.61 -2.62
N TRP A 94 -12.12 12.57 -2.69
CA TRP A 94 -11.71 11.19 -2.90
C TRP A 94 -12.57 10.57 -4.00
N ASP A 95 -11.92 10.04 -5.04
CA ASP A 95 -12.54 9.18 -6.03
C ASP A 95 -12.22 7.73 -5.67
N ASP A 96 -13.20 7.02 -5.11
CA ASP A 96 -13.02 5.64 -4.67
C ASP A 96 -12.90 4.64 -5.83
N CYS A 97 -13.49 4.96 -6.98
CA CYS A 97 -13.49 4.14 -8.17
C CYS A 97 -12.10 4.15 -8.84
N LEU A 98 -11.41 5.29 -8.85
CA LEU A 98 -10.03 5.43 -9.35
C LEU A 98 -8.96 5.33 -8.25
N LYS A 99 -9.36 5.21 -6.97
CA LYS A 99 -8.48 5.32 -5.81
C LYS A 99 -7.57 6.56 -5.93
N MET A 100 -8.18 7.72 -6.09
CA MET A 100 -7.49 8.97 -6.44
C MET A 100 -7.91 10.11 -5.51
N ILE A 101 -6.93 10.91 -5.08
CA ILE A 101 -7.19 12.15 -4.36
C ILE A 101 -7.52 13.23 -5.38
N THR A 102 -8.69 13.83 -5.27
CA THR A 102 -9.17 14.86 -6.21
C THR A 102 -9.01 16.24 -5.61
N VAL A 103 -8.45 17.18 -6.38
CA VAL A 103 -8.27 18.57 -5.97
C VAL A 103 -8.59 19.52 -7.12
N SER A 104 -9.18 20.67 -6.80
CA SER A 104 -9.40 21.74 -7.78
C SER A 104 -8.07 22.34 -8.23
N LYS A 105 -8.08 23.03 -9.38
CA LYS A 105 -6.86 23.61 -9.96
C LYS A 105 -6.16 24.60 -9.02
N ASP A 106 -6.93 25.41 -8.30
CA ASP A 106 -6.40 26.43 -7.39
C ASP A 106 -5.75 25.79 -6.16
N VAL A 107 -6.43 24.82 -5.53
CA VAL A 107 -5.92 24.05 -4.38
C VAL A 107 -4.69 23.23 -4.79
N TYR A 108 -4.68 22.65 -5.99
CA TYR A 108 -3.53 21.91 -6.52
C TYR A 108 -2.27 22.80 -6.57
N ALA A 109 -2.40 24.00 -7.14
CA ALA A 109 -1.27 24.91 -7.30
C ALA A 109 -0.70 25.36 -5.94
N GLU A 110 -1.56 25.65 -4.98
CA GLU A 110 -1.17 26.00 -3.61
C GLU A 110 -0.49 24.83 -2.90
N GLU A 111 -1.04 23.62 -3.00
CA GLU A 111 -0.52 22.43 -2.34
C GLU A 111 0.86 22.05 -2.88
N VAL A 112 1.02 22.01 -4.21
CA VAL A 112 2.30 21.64 -4.84
C VAL A 112 3.36 22.71 -4.60
N LYS A 113 2.98 23.98 -4.48
CA LYS A 113 3.90 25.06 -4.11
C LYS A 113 4.42 24.90 -2.68
N ALA A 114 3.55 24.55 -1.73
CA ALA A 114 3.93 24.34 -0.33
C ALA A 114 4.66 23.00 -0.11
N HIS A 115 4.24 21.96 -0.83
CA HIS A 115 4.72 20.59 -0.68
C HIS A 115 4.93 19.92 -2.06
N PRO A 116 6.05 20.18 -2.75
CA PRO A 116 6.31 19.68 -4.10
C PRO A 116 6.24 18.14 -4.21
N ASN A 117 6.59 17.43 -3.13
CA ASN A 117 6.52 15.97 -3.06
C ASN A 117 5.08 15.40 -3.03
N HIS A 118 4.05 16.23 -2.83
CA HIS A 118 2.65 15.80 -2.85
C HIS A 118 2.10 15.62 -4.27
N GLU A 119 2.72 16.26 -5.27
CA GLU A 119 2.27 16.27 -6.66
C GLU A 119 2.02 14.86 -7.25
N LYS A 120 2.80 13.87 -6.81
CA LYS A 120 2.65 12.48 -7.28
C LYS A 120 1.36 11.78 -6.79
N TYR A 121 0.66 12.34 -5.80
CA TYR A 121 -0.54 11.75 -5.23
C TYR A 121 -1.84 12.49 -5.59
N LEU A 122 -1.73 13.71 -6.14
CA LEU A 122 -2.88 14.56 -6.47
C LEU A 122 -3.34 14.33 -7.90
N ASN A 123 -4.65 14.17 -8.09
CA ASN A 123 -5.29 13.95 -9.40
C ASN A 123 -4.63 12.82 -10.21
N LYS A 124 -4.07 11.83 -9.51
CA LYS A 124 -3.42 10.65 -10.07
C LYS A 124 -3.96 9.41 -9.38
N LYS A 125 -4.19 8.35 -10.15
CA LYS A 125 -4.56 7.04 -9.63
C LYS A 125 -3.47 6.52 -8.69
N LEU A 126 -3.87 6.11 -7.49
CA LEU A 126 -2.99 5.44 -6.54
C LEU A 126 -3.05 3.94 -6.79
N ASP A 127 -2.16 3.44 -7.63
CA ASP A 127 -2.00 2.00 -7.80
C ASP A 127 -1.64 1.34 -6.46
N PHE A 128 -2.23 0.17 -6.20
CA PHE A 128 -2.02 -0.63 -5.00
C PHE A 128 -2.48 0.02 -3.69
N TYR A 129 -3.44 0.93 -3.77
CA TYR A 129 -4.01 1.57 -2.59
C TYR A 129 -4.62 0.56 -1.60
N ASP A 130 -5.32 -0.45 -2.12
CA ASP A 130 -6.01 -1.45 -1.29
C ASP A 130 -4.99 -2.36 -0.60
N GLU A 131 -3.96 -2.82 -1.30
CA GLU A 131 -2.84 -3.59 -0.77
C GLU A 131 -2.07 -2.76 0.28
N MET A 132 -1.80 -1.49 0.00
CA MET A 132 -1.17 -0.60 0.97
C MET A 132 -2.03 -0.44 2.22
N THR A 133 -3.37 -0.36 2.08
CA THR A 133 -4.31 -0.33 3.21
C THR A 133 -4.23 -1.62 4.05
N LEU A 134 -4.11 -2.79 3.41
CA LEU A 134 -3.96 -4.07 4.12
C LEU A 134 -2.62 -4.17 4.85
N VAL A 135 -1.54 -3.77 4.19
CA VAL A 135 -0.17 -3.89 4.71
C VAL A 135 0.07 -2.90 5.85
N VAL A 136 -0.29 -1.63 5.68
CA VAL A 136 0.08 -0.54 6.62
C VAL A 136 -1.11 0.18 7.25
N GLY A 137 -2.33 0.05 6.72
CA GLY A 137 -3.50 0.83 7.16
C GLY A 137 -3.87 0.60 8.62
N LYS A 138 -3.77 -0.63 9.13
CA LYS A 138 -4.04 -0.95 10.54
C LYS A 138 -2.93 -0.51 11.51
N ASP A 139 -1.73 -0.21 11.00
CA ASP A 139 -0.58 0.18 11.84
C ASP A 139 -0.62 1.66 12.23
N MET A 140 -1.40 2.45 11.49
CA MET A 140 -1.54 3.88 11.69
C MET A 140 -2.91 4.16 12.32
N ALA A 141 -3.10 3.72 13.56
CA ALA A 141 -4.19 4.23 14.38
C ALA A 141 -4.08 5.76 14.44
N THR A 142 -5.16 6.43 14.05
CA THR A 142 -5.33 7.88 13.81
C THR A 142 -4.72 8.76 14.91
N GLY A 143 -3.42 9.01 14.81
CA GLY A 143 -2.66 9.87 15.70
C GLY A 143 -2.78 11.35 15.31
N ASN A 144 -4.00 11.87 15.23
CA ASN A 144 -4.24 13.32 15.04
C ASN A 144 -3.78 14.17 16.26
N PHE A 145 -3.03 13.59 17.20
CA PHE A 145 -2.50 14.24 18.40
C PHE A 145 -1.03 13.94 18.72
N ALA A 146 -0.26 13.29 17.82
CA ALA A 146 1.18 13.20 18.01
C ALA A 146 1.90 14.39 17.35
N LYS A 147 1.74 15.60 17.94
CA LYS A 147 2.77 16.63 17.77
C LYS A 147 4.02 16.12 18.48
N SER A 148 4.90 15.45 17.75
CA SER A 148 6.26 15.23 18.22
C SER A 148 7.01 16.55 18.12
N PHE A 149 7.61 16.97 19.23
CA PHE A 149 8.48 18.12 19.34
C PHE A 149 9.77 17.87 18.53
N ALA A 150 9.75 18.26 17.25
CA ALA A 150 10.97 18.52 16.47
C ALA A 150 10.57 19.19 15.15
N ASP A 151 10.02 20.40 15.23
CA ASP A 151 10.09 21.34 14.11
C ASP A 151 10.93 22.52 14.57
N VAL A 152 12.24 22.40 14.36
CA VAL A 152 13.14 23.54 14.24
C VAL A 152 14.01 23.29 13.02
N ASN A 153 13.62 23.99 11.96
CA ASN A 153 14.44 24.41 10.85
C ASN A 153 15.88 24.78 11.30
N LEU A 154 16.90 24.16 10.72
CA LEU A 154 18.20 24.81 10.51
C LEU A 154 18.99 24.15 9.37
N GLU A 155 19.30 24.98 8.37
CA GLU A 155 20.30 24.76 7.34
C GLU A 155 21.70 24.47 7.90
N GLU A 156 22.45 23.69 7.13
CA GLU A 156 23.88 23.81 6.87
C GLU A 156 24.94 23.47 7.98
N ASN A 157 25.72 22.44 7.61
CA ASN A 157 27.15 22.16 7.88
C ASN A 157 27.67 21.47 9.15
N THR A 158 28.43 20.40 8.83
CA THR A 158 29.67 19.87 9.42
C THR A 158 29.65 19.05 10.72
N GLU A 159 29.96 17.76 10.51
CA GLU A 159 30.93 16.91 11.21
C GLU A 159 30.80 16.54 12.71
N VAL A 160 30.52 15.24 12.90
CA VAL A 160 31.24 14.25 13.74
C VAL A 160 30.89 14.13 15.24
N HIS A 161 30.64 12.85 15.57
CA HIS A 161 30.83 12.12 16.83
C HIS A 161 29.62 11.85 17.76
N SER A 162 29.38 10.54 17.86
CA SER A 162 28.69 9.74 18.88
C SER A 162 29.04 10.09 20.33
N ILE A 163 28.07 10.02 21.25
CA ILE A 163 28.15 9.23 22.51
C ILE A 163 26.73 8.77 22.93
N SER A 164 26.70 7.56 23.50
CA SER A 164 25.64 6.84 24.22
C SER A 164 25.22 7.51 25.55
N MET A 165 24.09 7.05 26.12
CA MET A 165 23.88 6.64 27.52
C MET A 165 22.44 6.90 27.98
N GLU A 166 21.69 5.81 28.05
CA GLU A 166 21.11 5.25 29.28
C GLU A 166 20.80 6.24 30.43
N ASN A 167 19.51 6.36 30.79
CA ASN A 167 19.10 5.95 32.13
C ASN A 167 17.59 5.78 32.27
N GLU A 168 17.27 4.67 32.95
CA GLU A 168 16.01 4.20 33.49
C GLU A 168 15.51 5.11 34.64
N VAL A 169 14.20 5.28 34.79
CA VAL A 169 13.49 5.10 36.08
C VAL A 169 11.97 5.06 35.87
N GLU A 170 11.37 3.98 36.37
CA GLU A 170 9.94 3.69 36.43
C GLU A 170 9.40 3.90 37.86
N TYR A 171 8.15 4.38 37.93
CA TYR A 171 7.06 4.04 38.87
C TYR A 171 7.13 4.34 40.40
N GLU A 172 6.31 5.34 40.75
CA GLU A 172 5.21 5.43 41.74
C GLU A 172 5.23 4.76 43.15
N GLY A 173 4.65 5.47 44.13
CA GLY A 173 4.17 4.87 45.38
C GLY A 173 3.68 5.82 46.50
N THR A 174 2.34 6.01 46.55
CA THR A 174 1.48 5.95 47.77
C THR A 174 1.40 7.08 48.82
N SER A 175 0.22 7.73 48.83
CA SER A 175 -0.73 8.05 49.93
C SER A 175 -0.34 8.75 51.26
N LYS A 176 -1.12 9.82 51.58
CA LYS A 176 -2.09 9.95 52.74
C LYS A 176 -1.91 11.20 53.62
N GLY A 177 -2.95 12.06 53.66
CA GLY A 177 -3.54 12.52 54.93
C GLY A 177 -3.49 14.01 55.33
N LYS A 178 -4.69 14.63 55.30
CA LYS A 178 -5.29 15.62 56.22
C LYS A 178 -4.87 17.10 56.18
N GLY A 179 -5.88 17.99 56.11
CA GLY A 179 -5.82 19.31 56.75
C GLY A 179 -6.69 20.45 56.17
N ALA A 180 -8.00 20.42 56.44
CA ALA A 180 -8.92 21.55 56.71
C ALA A 180 -9.11 22.76 55.74
N SER A 181 -10.39 22.93 55.34
CA SER A 181 -11.23 24.15 55.26
C SER A 181 -10.74 25.36 54.43
N SER A 182 -11.50 25.99 53.52
CA SER A 182 -12.89 26.47 53.62
C SER A 182 -13.45 26.91 52.23
N SER A 183 -14.78 27.00 52.15
CA SER A 183 -15.75 27.49 51.14
C SER A 183 -15.25 28.45 50.03
N THR A 184 -15.81 28.52 48.81
CA THR A 184 -17.21 28.96 48.55
C THR A 184 -17.63 28.80 47.06
N THR A 185 -18.89 28.36 46.85
CA THR A 185 -19.85 28.61 45.75
C THR A 185 -19.61 28.19 44.28
N GLN A 186 -20.45 27.23 43.88
CA GLN A 186 -20.89 26.95 42.51
C GLN A 186 -21.76 28.10 41.94
N LYS A 187 -21.66 28.36 40.63
CA LYS A 187 -22.82 28.76 39.81
C LYS A 187 -22.67 28.24 38.37
N ARG A 188 -23.57 27.31 38.03
CA ARG A 188 -23.88 26.85 36.67
C ARG A 188 -24.51 28.00 35.88
N GLN A 189 -24.12 28.18 34.62
CA GLN A 189 -24.91 28.95 33.66
C GLN A 189 -25.22 28.11 32.43
N HIS A 190 -26.50 27.74 32.33
CA HIS A 190 -27.14 27.29 31.10
C HIS A 190 -27.12 28.43 30.07
N ARG A 191 -26.77 28.11 28.82
CA ARG A 191 -27.24 28.90 27.67
C ARG A 191 -27.69 27.95 26.55
N LYS A 192 -29.01 27.78 26.45
CA LYS A 192 -29.66 27.26 25.24
C LYS A 192 -29.46 28.26 24.11
N ARG A 193 -29.06 27.79 22.93
CA ARG A 193 -29.25 28.49 21.65
C ARG A 193 -29.89 27.51 20.67
N SER A 194 -30.91 27.98 19.98
CA SER A 194 -31.88 27.20 19.19
C SER A 194 -31.64 27.31 17.69
N ARG A 195 -32.22 26.35 16.94
CA ARG A 195 -32.59 26.36 15.49
C ARG A 195 -31.37 26.27 14.54
N MET A 196 -31.38 25.56 13.40
CA MET A 196 -32.43 25.17 12.44
C MET A 196 -32.18 23.77 11.85
N HIS A 197 -33.26 23.14 11.37
CA HIS A 197 -33.27 21.86 10.66
C HIS A 197 -33.40 22.17 9.17
N GLU A 198 -32.38 21.93 8.35
CA GLU A 198 -32.50 21.97 6.88
C GLU A 198 -31.63 20.88 6.24
N ASN A 199 -32.30 19.94 5.56
CA ASN A 199 -31.88 19.15 4.39
C ASN A 199 -30.55 18.37 4.39
N ASP A 200 -30.20 17.69 5.48
CA ASP A 200 -29.05 16.75 5.49
C ASP A 200 -29.42 15.35 4.92
N ASP A 201 -30.72 15.03 4.84
CA ASP A 201 -31.20 13.70 4.46
C ASP A 201 -31.02 13.40 2.96
N ALA A 202 -31.19 14.41 2.09
CA ALA A 202 -31.04 14.25 0.65
C ALA A 202 -29.57 14.13 0.21
N ASP A 203 -28.67 14.89 0.86
CA ASP A 203 -27.23 14.84 0.57
C ASP A 203 -26.61 13.53 1.09
N LYS A 204 -27.08 13.06 2.26
CA LYS A 204 -26.74 11.74 2.79
C LYS A 204 -27.26 10.60 1.91
N PHE A 205 -28.48 10.70 1.39
CA PHE A 205 -29.05 9.70 0.49
C PHE A 205 -28.35 9.68 -0.88
N SER A 206 -28.00 10.86 -1.41
CA SER A 206 -27.22 11.00 -2.64
C SER A 206 -25.83 10.35 -2.51
N LYS A 207 -25.14 10.58 -1.38
CA LYS A 207 -23.87 9.91 -1.05
C LYS A 207 -24.02 8.39 -0.97
N GLN A 208 -25.05 7.89 -0.28
CA GLN A 208 -25.31 6.46 -0.17
C GLN A 208 -25.63 5.80 -1.52
N ILE A 209 -26.38 6.47 -2.40
CA ILE A 209 -26.64 5.99 -3.76
C ILE A 209 -25.36 6.01 -4.60
N GLY A 210 -24.54 7.06 -4.48
CA GLY A 210 -23.22 7.12 -5.12
C GLY A 210 -22.31 5.98 -4.70
N ASP A 211 -22.30 5.63 -3.42
CA ASP A 211 -21.54 4.51 -2.86
C ASP A 211 -22.02 3.16 -3.43
N VAL A 212 -23.34 2.92 -3.45
CA VAL A 212 -23.92 1.69 -4.03
C VAL A 212 -23.64 1.59 -5.53
N VAL A 213 -23.73 2.68 -6.27
CA VAL A 213 -23.45 2.70 -7.71
C VAL A 213 -21.96 2.46 -7.98
N CYS A 214 -21.02 3.08 -7.25
CA CYS A 214 -19.58 2.83 -7.44
C CYS A 214 -19.20 1.39 -7.02
N VAL A 215 -19.84 0.83 -5.98
CA VAL A 215 -19.68 -0.59 -5.60
C VAL A 215 -20.20 -1.51 -6.72
N MET A 216 -21.39 -1.27 -7.25
CA MET A 216 -21.93 -2.06 -8.37
C MET A 216 -21.06 -1.94 -9.63
N GLN A 217 -20.53 -0.75 -9.91
CA GLN A 217 -19.72 -0.47 -11.09
C GLN A 217 -18.28 -1.01 -10.98
N SER A 218 -17.74 -1.12 -9.77
CA SER A 218 -16.46 -1.79 -9.50
C SER A 218 -16.61 -3.31 -9.49
N ILE A 219 -17.72 -3.84 -8.96
CA ILE A 219 -18.09 -5.26 -9.06
C ILE A 219 -18.32 -5.66 -10.53
N SER A 220 -18.94 -4.80 -11.35
CA SER A 220 -19.16 -5.09 -12.77
C SER A 220 -17.89 -4.98 -13.61
N LYS A 221 -16.93 -4.11 -13.23
CA LYS A 221 -15.66 -3.94 -13.95
C LYS A 221 -14.58 -4.96 -13.57
N ASN A 222 -14.68 -5.57 -12.38
CA ASN A 222 -13.72 -6.56 -11.90
C ASN A 222 -14.18 -8.01 -12.08
N GLN A 223 -15.41 -8.26 -12.54
CA GLN A 223 -15.85 -9.61 -12.89
C GLN A 223 -15.22 -10.06 -14.21
N LEU A 224 -14.73 -11.29 -14.24
CA LEU A 224 -14.26 -11.92 -15.47
C LEU A 224 -15.44 -12.08 -16.44
N ASP A 225 -15.37 -11.40 -17.57
CA ASP A 225 -16.29 -11.66 -18.67
C ASP A 225 -15.91 -12.97 -19.35
N VAL A 226 -16.65 -14.02 -19.02
CA VAL A 226 -16.42 -15.39 -19.51
C VAL A 226 -16.67 -15.49 -21.02
N SER A 227 -17.56 -14.67 -21.58
CA SER A 227 -17.82 -14.65 -23.02
C SER A 227 -16.63 -14.08 -23.77
N VAL A 228 -16.06 -12.97 -23.30
CA VAL A 228 -14.84 -12.38 -23.89
C VAL A 228 -13.64 -13.32 -23.74
N LEU A 229 -13.54 -14.03 -22.60
CA LEU A 229 -12.52 -15.07 -22.41
C LEU A 229 -12.68 -16.20 -23.43
N TYR A 230 -13.89 -16.69 -23.64
CA TYR A 230 -14.17 -17.77 -24.58
C TYR A 230 -13.74 -17.38 -26.01
N GLU A 231 -14.16 -16.21 -26.48
CA GLU A 231 -13.76 -15.68 -27.79
C GLU A 231 -12.23 -15.60 -27.92
N ALA A 232 -11.56 -15.00 -26.92
CA ALA A 232 -10.10 -14.82 -26.94
C ALA A 232 -9.32 -16.14 -26.92
N VAL A 233 -9.86 -17.21 -26.32
CA VAL A 233 -9.25 -18.56 -26.33
C VAL A 233 -9.48 -19.23 -27.68
N MET A 234 -10.69 -19.13 -28.25
CA MET A 234 -11.03 -19.75 -29.54
C MET A 234 -10.35 -19.06 -30.73
N GLU A 235 -9.95 -17.80 -30.61
CA GLU A 235 -9.14 -17.10 -31.62
C GLU A 235 -7.71 -17.63 -31.75
N VAL A 236 -7.22 -18.42 -30.78
CA VAL A 236 -5.83 -18.92 -30.80
C VAL A 236 -5.64 -19.99 -31.86
N GLN A 237 -5.01 -19.61 -32.98
CA GLN A 237 -4.76 -20.51 -34.09
C GLN A 237 -3.60 -21.50 -33.82
N GLY A 238 -3.76 -22.72 -34.32
CA GLY A 238 -2.72 -23.76 -34.29
C GLY A 238 -2.91 -24.83 -33.21
N PHE A 239 -4.06 -24.87 -32.56
CA PHE A 239 -4.48 -25.92 -31.63
C PHE A 239 -5.84 -26.46 -32.04
N ASP A 240 -6.11 -27.72 -31.69
CA ASP A 240 -7.44 -28.31 -31.87
C ASP A 240 -8.44 -27.76 -30.84
N GLU A 241 -9.73 -27.84 -31.18
CA GLU A 241 -10.80 -27.27 -30.36
C GLU A 241 -10.89 -27.92 -28.97
N ILE A 242 -10.58 -29.21 -28.84
CA ILE A 242 -10.61 -29.92 -27.54
C ILE A 242 -9.54 -29.33 -26.61
N THR A 243 -8.33 -29.11 -27.13
CA THR A 243 -7.24 -28.45 -26.39
C THR A 243 -7.63 -27.04 -25.94
N LEU A 244 -8.27 -26.26 -26.82
CA LEU A 244 -8.71 -24.91 -26.50
C LEU A 244 -9.83 -24.89 -25.45
N VAL A 245 -10.77 -25.83 -25.51
CA VAL A 245 -11.80 -26.01 -24.47
C VAL A 245 -11.18 -26.35 -23.12
N CYS A 246 -10.22 -27.28 -23.07
CA CYS A 246 -9.55 -27.61 -21.81
C CYS A 246 -8.75 -26.43 -21.24
N ALA A 247 -8.12 -25.62 -22.10
CA ALA A 247 -7.45 -24.39 -21.70
C ALA A 247 -8.44 -23.36 -21.15
N PHE A 248 -9.59 -23.20 -21.80
CA PHE A 248 -10.67 -22.32 -21.36
C PHE A 248 -11.21 -22.76 -19.99
N ASP A 249 -11.55 -24.04 -19.81
CA ASP A 249 -12.06 -24.57 -18.54
C ASP A 249 -11.07 -24.36 -17.40
N TYR A 250 -9.77 -24.51 -17.67
CA TYR A 250 -8.72 -24.23 -16.71
C TYR A 250 -8.62 -22.74 -16.35
N LEU A 251 -8.75 -21.85 -17.34
CA LEU A 251 -8.74 -20.40 -17.12
C LEU A 251 -9.98 -19.95 -16.34
N VAL A 252 -11.15 -20.51 -16.61
CA VAL A 252 -12.38 -20.24 -15.85
C VAL A 252 -12.23 -20.62 -14.38
N GLN A 253 -11.57 -21.75 -14.09
CA GLN A 253 -11.26 -22.16 -12.72
C GLN A 253 -10.21 -21.27 -12.03
N ASN A 254 -9.42 -20.52 -12.81
CA ASN A 254 -8.32 -19.68 -12.33
C ASN A 254 -8.49 -18.24 -12.82
N GLU A 255 -9.38 -17.50 -12.17
CA GLU A 255 -9.82 -16.17 -12.60
C GLU A 255 -8.66 -15.18 -12.85
N MET A 256 -7.61 -15.22 -12.03
CA MET A 256 -6.42 -14.36 -12.20
C MET A 256 -5.66 -14.71 -13.49
N LEU A 257 -5.54 -16.00 -13.82
CA LEU A 257 -4.91 -16.44 -15.06
C LEU A 257 -5.76 -16.08 -16.28
N ALA A 258 -7.08 -16.19 -16.18
CA ALA A 258 -8.00 -15.73 -17.22
C ALA A 258 -7.86 -14.23 -17.50
N LYS A 259 -7.85 -13.39 -16.44
CA LYS A 259 -7.63 -11.94 -16.58
C LYS A 259 -6.27 -11.65 -17.21
N ALA A 260 -5.21 -12.32 -16.75
CA ALA A 260 -3.88 -12.18 -17.33
C ALA A 260 -3.80 -12.64 -18.80
N PHE A 261 -4.56 -13.67 -19.17
CA PHE A 261 -4.67 -14.17 -20.55
C PHE A 261 -5.33 -13.14 -21.46
N LEU A 262 -6.42 -12.50 -21.02
CA LEU A 262 -7.13 -11.48 -21.79
C LEU A 262 -6.27 -10.24 -22.09
N VAL A 263 -5.38 -9.85 -21.17
CA VAL A 263 -4.45 -8.72 -21.38
C VAL A 263 -3.35 -9.04 -22.39
N LYS A 264 -3.02 -10.32 -22.62
CA LYS A 264 -1.98 -10.72 -23.58
C LYS A 264 -2.43 -10.45 -25.02
N ARG A 265 -1.49 -10.03 -25.87
CA ARG A 265 -1.67 -10.01 -27.34
C ARG A 265 -1.66 -11.43 -27.92
N ALA A 266 -2.17 -11.59 -29.14
CA ALA A 266 -2.39 -12.89 -29.80
C ALA A 266 -1.20 -13.87 -29.69
N ASP A 267 0.02 -13.44 -30.01
CA ASP A 267 1.22 -14.31 -29.96
C ASP A 267 1.50 -14.86 -28.56
N LEU A 268 1.26 -14.04 -27.53
CA LEU A 268 1.48 -14.41 -26.13
C LEU A 268 0.35 -15.31 -25.61
N ARG A 269 -0.88 -15.15 -26.11
CA ARG A 269 -1.97 -16.09 -25.85
C ARG A 269 -1.64 -17.46 -26.45
N LYS A 270 -1.13 -17.49 -27.68
CA LYS A 270 -0.65 -18.70 -28.34
C LYS A 270 0.48 -19.39 -27.56
N PHE A 271 1.47 -18.62 -27.12
CA PHE A 271 2.56 -19.15 -26.29
C PHE A 271 2.06 -19.69 -24.95
N TRP A 272 1.07 -19.03 -24.35
CA TRP A 272 0.47 -19.50 -23.10
C TRP A 272 -0.23 -20.84 -23.29
N VAL A 273 -1.07 -21.00 -24.33
CA VAL A 273 -1.73 -22.27 -24.66
C VAL A 273 -0.69 -23.36 -24.95
N GLN A 274 0.38 -23.05 -25.68
CA GLN A 274 1.48 -23.99 -25.92
C GLN A 274 2.11 -24.49 -24.61
N THR A 275 2.33 -23.58 -23.66
CA THR A 275 2.90 -23.90 -22.35
C THR A 275 1.93 -24.76 -21.53
N PHE A 276 0.64 -24.40 -21.52
CA PHE A 276 -0.42 -25.19 -20.91
C PHE A 276 -0.44 -26.63 -21.44
N VAL A 277 -0.40 -26.82 -22.75
CA VAL A 277 -0.35 -28.15 -23.37
C VAL A 277 0.88 -28.94 -22.91
N ASN A 278 2.04 -28.29 -22.90
CA ASN A 278 3.29 -28.94 -22.46
C ASN A 278 3.24 -29.38 -21.00
N THR A 279 2.57 -28.62 -20.13
CA THR A 279 2.45 -28.93 -18.71
C THR A 279 1.39 -30.01 -18.43
N HIS A 280 0.29 -30.03 -19.17
CA HIS A 280 -0.87 -30.88 -18.87
C HIS A 280 -0.98 -32.15 -19.72
N TYR A 281 -0.37 -32.20 -20.90
CA TYR A 281 -0.44 -33.35 -21.81
C TYR A 281 0.92 -34.00 -22.08
N ASN A 282 2.02 -33.24 -22.03
CA ASN A 282 3.38 -33.78 -22.21
C ASN A 282 4.07 -34.04 -20.88
N ARG A 283 3.51 -34.95 -20.07
CA ARG A 283 4.27 -35.55 -18.96
C ARG A 283 5.09 -36.71 -19.53
N PRO A 284 6.44 -36.71 -19.47
CA PRO A 284 7.20 -37.90 -19.83
C PRO A 284 6.82 -39.02 -18.86
N ALA A 285 6.47 -40.18 -19.42
CA ALA A 285 6.30 -41.41 -18.64
C ALA A 285 7.57 -41.62 -17.81
N SER A 286 7.40 -41.64 -16.48
CA SER A 286 8.45 -41.96 -15.53
C SER A 286 8.78 -43.45 -15.59
#